data_AF-A0A1S8KHF7-F1
#
_entry.id   AF-A0A1S8KHF7-F1
#
_cell.length_a   1.000
_cell.length_b   1.000
_cell.length_c   1.000
_cell.angle_alpha   90.00
_cell.angle_beta   90.00
_cell.angle_gamma   90.00
#
_symmetry.space_group_name_H-M   'P 1'
#
loop_
_entity.id
_entity.type
_entity.pdbx_description
1 polymer ?
#
loop_
_entity_poly.entity_id
_entity_poly.type
_entity_poly.pdbx_seq_one_letter_code
_entity_poly.pdbx_strand_id
1 'polypeptide(L)'
;MKKLFFLLLLLFLIYLGYDYVNEALFSQEKVEFQNYDQNPKEHLENSGTSENTQEKTITEEQVYQGNLLLINSKYPVRQESVKSDIVNLSKHDELINGYGLLDSNIYMSK
;
A
#
# COMPACT_ATOMS: atom_id res chain seq x y z
N MET A 1 14.84 49.09 -18.42
CA MET A 1 15.91 48.12 -18.11
C MET A 1 15.66 47.32 -16.83
N LYS A 2 15.41 47.95 -15.66
CA LYS A 2 15.20 47.23 -14.39
C LYS A 2 14.00 46.26 -14.38
N LYS A 3 12.85 46.69 -14.92
CA LYS A 3 11.63 45.86 -14.99
C LYS A 3 11.76 44.63 -15.90
N LEU A 4 12.57 44.74 -16.95
CA LEU A 4 12.84 43.64 -17.89
C LEU A 4 13.76 42.59 -17.25
N PHE A 5 14.72 43.05 -16.44
CA PHE A 5 15.58 42.17 -15.66
C PHE A 5 14.78 41.37 -14.62
N PHE A 6 13.82 41.99 -13.92
CA PHE A 6 12.93 41.25 -13.01
C PHE A 6 12.06 40.21 -13.71
N LEU A 7 11.59 40.49 -14.93
CA LEU A 7 10.83 39.53 -15.73
C LEU A 7 11.69 38.31 -16.12
N LEU A 8 12.93 38.54 -16.56
CA LEU A 8 13.89 37.48 -16.90
C LEU A 8 14.28 36.65 -15.67
N LEU A 9 14.49 37.29 -14.52
CA LEU A 9 14.79 36.61 -13.27
C LEU A 9 13.63 35.71 -12.81
N LEU A 10 12.39 36.18 -12.96
CA LEU A 10 11.20 35.40 -12.61
C LEU A 10 11.05 34.16 -13.51
N LEU A 11 11.25 34.32 -14.82
CA LEU A 11 11.22 33.20 -15.78
C LEU A 11 12.32 32.17 -15.48
N PHE A 12 13.50 32.62 -15.08
CA PHE A 12 14.61 31.74 -14.72
C PHE A 12 14.32 30.92 -13.45
N LEU A 13 13.68 31.52 -12.44
CA LEU A 13 13.26 30.81 -11.22
C LEU A 13 12.17 29.75 -11.50
N ILE A 14 11.24 30.05 -12.41
CA ILE A 14 10.21 29.09 -12.83
C ILE A 14 10.84 27.91 -13.60
N TYR A 15 11.82 28.18 -14.47
CA TYR A 15 12.55 27.14 -15.20
C TYR A 15 13.31 26.20 -14.25
N LEU A 16 14.03 26.76 -13.27
CA LEU A 16 14.73 25.97 -12.26
C LEU A 16 13.79 25.14 -11.36
N GLY A 17 12.60 25.66 -11.06
CA GLY A 17 11.60 24.95 -10.26
C GLY A 17 10.89 23.82 -11.01
N TYR A 18 10.86 23.85 -12.35
CA TYR A 18 10.17 22.86 -13.17
C TYR A 18 10.83 21.46 -13.10
N ASP A 19 12.16 21.41 -13.11
CA ASP A 19 12.92 20.15 -13.03
C ASP A 19 12.72 19.45 -11.67
N TYR A 20 12.68 20.22 -10.58
CA TYR A 20 12.43 19.70 -9.22
C TYR A 20 11.02 19.12 -9.04
N VAL A 21 10.02 19.69 -9.70
CA VAL A 21 8.61 19.26 -9.56
C VAL A 21 8.34 18.01 -10.40
N ASN A 22 8.99 17.86 -11.56
CA ASN A 22 8.83 16.68 -12.42
C ASN A 22 9.43 15.40 -11.81
N GLU A 23 10.56 15.49 -11.11
CA GLU A 23 11.17 14.32 -10.45
C GLU A 23 10.31 13.81 -9.27
N ALA A 24 9.64 14.73 -8.56
CA ALA A 24 8.69 14.40 -7.49
C ALA A 24 7.33 13.87 -7.99
N LEU A 25 6.88 14.28 -9.18
CA LEU A 25 5.60 13.82 -9.77
C LEU A 25 5.74 12.49 -10.56
N PHE A 26 6.91 12.23 -11.17
CA PHE A 26 7.17 10.97 -11.89
C PHE A 26 7.68 9.83 -10.99
N SER A 27 7.94 10.10 -9.72
CA SER A 27 8.16 9.07 -8.69
C SER A 27 6.85 8.46 -8.18
N GLN A 28 5.73 8.57 -8.92
CA GLN A 28 4.69 7.55 -8.81
C GLN A 28 5.31 6.24 -9.28
N GLU A 29 5.82 5.52 -8.29
CA GLU A 29 6.12 4.10 -8.27
C GLU A 29 5.50 3.39 -9.47
N LYS A 30 6.30 3.25 -10.54
CA LYS A 30 6.00 2.31 -11.61
C LYS A 30 6.13 0.95 -10.96
N VAL A 31 5.06 0.49 -10.30
CA VAL A 31 4.94 -0.88 -9.82
C VAL A 31 4.88 -1.73 -11.08
N GLU A 32 6.06 -2.10 -11.56
CA GLU A 32 6.21 -3.13 -12.57
C GLU A 32 5.85 -4.44 -11.89
N PHE A 33 4.58 -4.84 -12.01
CA PHE A 33 4.15 -6.17 -11.61
C PHE A 33 4.98 -7.17 -12.40
N GLN A 34 6.01 -7.73 -11.77
CA GLN A 34 6.72 -8.86 -12.32
C GLN A 34 5.70 -9.98 -12.47
N ASN A 35 5.43 -10.37 -13.71
CA ASN A 35 4.66 -11.57 -14.00
C ASN A 35 5.50 -12.75 -13.48
N TYR A 36 5.14 -13.23 -12.29
CA TYR A 36 5.77 -14.40 -11.70
C TYR A 36 5.25 -15.62 -12.46
N ASP A 37 6.09 -16.17 -13.35
CA ASP A 37 5.81 -17.44 -14.00
C ASP A 37 5.70 -18.53 -12.93
N GLN A 38 4.49 -19.05 -12.72
CA GLN A 38 4.17 -20.02 -11.68
C GLN A 38 4.62 -21.46 -12.02
N ASN A 39 5.66 -21.65 -12.84
CA ASN A 39 6.09 -22.99 -13.23
C ASN A 39 7.09 -23.55 -12.18
N PRO A 40 6.70 -24.51 -11.31
CA PRO A 40 7.47 -24.80 -10.09
C PRO A 40 8.73 -25.64 -10.29
N LYS A 41 9.19 -25.89 -11.53
CA LYS A 41 10.09 -27.03 -11.79
C LYS A 41 11.46 -26.77 -12.39
N GLU A 42 11.83 -25.55 -12.76
CA GLU A 42 13.09 -25.37 -13.52
C GLU A 42 13.91 -24.14 -13.11
N HIS A 43 14.19 -23.90 -11.82
CA HIS A 43 15.37 -23.08 -11.46
C HIS A 43 15.76 -23.15 -9.97
N LEU A 44 16.17 -24.32 -9.46
CA LEU A 44 16.78 -24.42 -8.11
C LEU A 44 18.21 -24.97 -8.15
N GLU A 45 18.92 -24.71 -9.23
CA GLU A 45 20.37 -24.92 -9.25
C GLU A 45 21.01 -23.66 -9.81
N ASN A 46 21.72 -22.93 -8.95
CA ASN A 46 22.63 -21.82 -9.30
C ASN A 46 22.02 -20.40 -9.33
N SER A 47 21.59 -19.91 -8.17
CA SER A 47 21.62 -18.47 -7.87
C SER A 47 21.73 -18.29 -6.36
N GLY A 48 22.95 -18.03 -5.88
CA GLY A 48 23.29 -17.52 -4.55
C GLY A 48 22.36 -17.94 -3.41
N THR A 49 22.41 -19.20 -2.99
CA THR A 49 21.82 -19.61 -1.70
C THR A 49 22.56 -18.86 -0.59
N SER A 50 21.97 -17.76 -0.10
CA SER A 50 22.37 -17.20 1.18
C SER A 50 22.24 -18.33 2.21
N GLU A 51 23.30 -18.58 2.98
CA GLU A 51 23.36 -19.65 3.99
C GLU A 51 22.23 -19.58 5.05
N ASN A 52 21.41 -18.51 5.03
CA ASN A 52 20.30 -18.27 5.94
C ASN A 52 18.89 -18.40 5.33
N THR A 53 18.74 -18.83 4.06
CA THR A 53 17.40 -19.05 3.49
C THR A 53 16.79 -20.32 4.08
N GLN A 54 15.82 -20.16 4.98
CA GLN A 54 15.05 -21.26 5.56
C GLN A 54 13.77 -21.49 4.75
N GLU A 55 13.59 -22.72 4.28
CA GLU A 55 12.32 -23.16 3.73
C GLU A 55 11.28 -23.27 4.86
N LYS A 56 10.08 -22.70 4.64
CA LYS A 56 8.98 -22.78 5.58
C LYS A 56 7.74 -23.33 4.87
N THR A 57 7.29 -24.48 5.31
CA THR A 57 6.03 -25.05 4.86
C THR A 57 4.87 -24.28 5.48
N ILE A 58 3.87 -23.93 4.67
CA ILE A 58 2.60 -23.34 5.10
C ILE A 58 1.44 -24.22 4.63
N THR A 59 0.36 -24.28 5.40
CA THR A 59 -0.87 -24.98 5.00
C THR A 59 -1.81 -24.04 4.26
N GLU A 60 -2.73 -24.57 3.46
CA GLU A 60 -3.71 -23.76 2.73
C GLU A 60 -4.59 -22.93 3.67
N GLU A 61 -4.86 -23.41 4.88
CA GLU A 61 -5.66 -22.71 5.87
C GLU A 61 -4.97 -21.45 6.42
N GLN A 62 -3.63 -21.44 6.42
CA GLN A 62 -2.85 -20.31 6.94
C GLN A 62 -2.94 -19.07 6.04
N VAL A 63 -3.32 -19.21 4.76
CA VAL A 63 -3.51 -18.06 3.86
C VAL A 63 -4.68 -17.16 4.26
N TYR A 64 -5.57 -17.66 5.13
CA TYR A 64 -6.72 -16.92 5.66
C TYR A 64 -6.46 -16.30 7.04
N GLN A 65 -5.21 -16.31 7.49
CA GLN A 65 -4.77 -15.75 8.78
C GLN A 65 -3.71 -14.66 8.58
N GLY A 66 -3.63 -13.71 9.52
CA GLY A 66 -2.63 -12.65 9.52
C GLY A 66 -3.20 -11.23 9.41
N ASN A 67 -2.31 -10.25 9.27
CA ASN A 67 -2.68 -8.82 9.31
C ASN A 67 -3.01 -8.25 7.93
N LEU A 68 -2.65 -8.95 6.85
CA LEU A 68 -2.76 -8.48 5.47
C LEU A 68 -3.79 -9.29 4.66
N LEU A 69 -4.92 -9.60 5.30
CA LEU A 69 -6.00 -10.33 4.64
C LEU A 69 -6.78 -9.41 3.72
N LEU A 70 -6.99 -9.85 2.47
CA LEU A 70 -7.93 -9.19 1.56
C LEU A 70 -9.35 -9.54 1.97
N ILE A 71 -10.08 -8.56 2.52
CA ILE A 71 -11.48 -8.71 2.93
C ILE A 71 -12.36 -7.85 2.01
N ASN A 72 -13.35 -8.49 1.39
CA ASN A 72 -14.38 -7.83 0.58
C ASN A 72 -15.61 -8.75 0.42
N SER A 73 -16.60 -8.35 -0.39
CA SER A 73 -17.81 -9.15 -0.62
C SER A 73 -17.57 -10.53 -1.22
N LYS A 74 -16.44 -10.75 -1.90
CA LYS A 74 -16.04 -12.06 -2.45
C LYS A 74 -15.27 -12.90 -1.42
N TYR A 75 -14.49 -12.25 -0.57
CA TYR A 75 -13.66 -12.85 0.47
C TYR A 75 -14.07 -12.29 1.84
N PRO A 76 -15.18 -12.78 2.42
CA PRO A 76 -15.67 -12.26 3.69
C PRO A 76 -14.77 -12.67 4.86
N VAL A 77 -14.92 -11.97 5.98
CA VAL A 77 -14.25 -12.34 7.24
C VAL A 77 -14.68 -13.74 7.67
N ARG A 78 -13.69 -14.60 7.92
CA ARG A 78 -13.92 -15.94 8.48
C ARG A 78 -14.08 -15.87 9.99
N GLN A 79 -14.97 -16.68 10.55
CA GLN A 79 -15.25 -16.67 12.00
C GLN A 79 -14.01 -17.02 12.81
N GLU A 80 -13.16 -17.91 12.31
CA GLU A 80 -11.92 -18.33 12.96
C GLU A 80 -10.88 -17.18 13.02
N SER A 81 -11.02 -16.17 12.15
CA SER A 81 -10.13 -15.01 12.08
C SER A 81 -10.66 -13.81 12.90
N VAL A 82 -11.85 -13.93 13.50
CA VAL A 82 -12.41 -12.89 14.38
C VAL A 82 -11.65 -12.91 15.70
N LYS A 83 -10.94 -11.83 16.00
CA LYS A 83 -10.19 -11.70 17.25
C LYS A 83 -11.14 -11.38 18.41
N SER A 84 -10.82 -11.90 19.59
CA SER A 84 -11.62 -11.69 20.80
C SER A 84 -11.56 -10.26 21.35
N ASP A 85 -10.60 -9.45 20.91
CA ASP A 85 -10.43 -8.06 21.29
C ASP A 85 -11.20 -7.07 20.37
N ILE A 86 -12.00 -7.57 19.42
CA ILE A 86 -12.86 -6.75 18.59
C ILE A 86 -14.05 -6.21 19.42
N VAL A 87 -14.19 -4.88 19.44
CA VAL A 87 -15.29 -4.18 20.13
C VAL A 87 -16.19 -3.45 19.13
N ASN A 88 -17.49 -3.42 19.42
CA ASN A 88 -18.45 -2.66 18.60
C ASN A 88 -18.46 -1.19 19.03
N LEU A 89 -17.76 -0.34 18.28
CA LEU A 89 -17.64 1.10 18.56
C LEU A 89 -18.98 1.82 18.71
N SER A 90 -20.04 1.37 18.02
CA SER A 90 -21.36 2.02 18.11
C SER A 90 -22.04 1.86 19.47
N LYS A 91 -21.49 1.03 20.36
CA LYS A 91 -21.99 0.81 21.73
C LYS A 91 -21.16 1.54 22.78
N HIS A 92 -20.11 2.26 22.36
CA HIS A 92 -19.12 2.89 23.22
C HIS A 92 -18.99 4.37 22.86
N ASP A 93 -19.91 5.20 23.35
CA ASP A 93 -19.97 6.64 23.09
C ASP A 93 -18.64 7.34 23.46
N GLU A 94 -17.95 6.82 24.48
CA GLU A 94 -16.64 7.29 24.94
C GLU A 94 -15.53 7.15 23.88
N LEU A 95 -15.66 6.22 22.93
CA LEU A 95 -14.65 5.94 21.90
C LEU A 95 -14.91 6.70 20.58
N ILE A 96 -16.13 7.17 20.36
CA ILE A 96 -16.52 7.86 19.12
C ILE A 96 -16.52 9.39 19.25
N ASN A 97 -16.46 9.91 20.48
CA ASN A 97 -16.41 11.35 20.73
C ASN A 97 -15.15 11.98 20.12
N GLY A 98 -15.35 12.90 19.18
CA GLY A 98 -14.25 13.59 18.47
C GLY A 98 -13.70 12.84 17.27
N TYR A 99 -14.25 11.67 16.93
CA TYR A 99 -13.85 10.88 15.77
C TYR A 99 -15.02 10.74 14.78
N GLY A 100 -14.71 10.66 13.49
CA GLY A 100 -15.70 10.51 12.44
C GLY A 100 -15.05 9.98 11.17
N LEU A 101 -15.86 9.43 10.27
CA LEU A 101 -15.38 9.03 8.94
C LEU A 101 -15.09 10.28 8.11
N LEU A 102 -13.91 10.32 7.47
CA LEU A 102 -13.57 11.37 6.53
C LEU A 102 -14.51 11.38 5.31
N ASP A 103 -14.95 10.19 4.89
CA ASP A 103 -15.93 9.98 3.83
C ASP A 103 -17.01 9.02 4.30
N SER A 104 -18.26 9.49 4.30
CA SER A 104 -19.43 8.72 4.71
C SER A 104 -19.92 7.74 3.62
N ASN A 105 -19.35 7.80 2.41
CA ASN A 105 -19.61 6.84 1.34
C ASN A 105 -18.76 5.57 1.48
N ILE A 106 -17.92 5.46 2.50
CA ILE A 106 -17.18 4.24 2.81
C ILE A 106 -18.18 3.22 3.38
N TYR A 107 -18.55 2.23 2.56
CA TYR A 107 -19.35 1.09 2.97
C TYR A 107 -18.45 -0.10 3.26
N MET A 108 -18.61 -0.72 4.43
CA MET A 108 -18.03 -2.01 4.73
C MET A 108 -18.78 -3.09 3.93
N SER A 109 -18.04 -4.09 3.41
CA SER A 109 -18.68 -5.24 2.74
C SER A 109 -19.65 -5.94 3.71
N LYS A 110 -20.88 -6.18 3.24
CA LYS A 110 -21.88 -6.99 3.96
C LYS A 110 -21.44 -8.43 4.14
#